data_AF-A0AA85G383-F1
#
_entry.id   AF-A0AA85G383-F1
#
_cell.length_a   1.000
_cell.length_b   1.000
_cell.length_c   1.000
_cell.angle_alpha   90.00
_cell.angle_beta   90.00
_cell.angle_gamma   90.00
#
_symmetry.space_group_name_H-M   'P 1'
#
loop_
_entity.id
_entity.type
_entity.pdbx_description
1 polymer ?
#
loop_
_entity_poly.entity_id
_entity_poly.type
_entity_poly.pdbx_seq_one_letter_code
_entity_poly.pdbx_strand_id
1 'polypeptide(L)'
;MKGLPMLFQETVSLIKEYFWPRSALAFSKEDFKEKLDYNDKAFDLFTEIMKFRNILKPCVTKLYKFCSFTLLPSFKSEFVFIFYVSLLGMETFGENGLRHFLCCVKVQYCKEFLRFLCSSEVMHELKSEWIHVYDESFVDKFLIEPLVRWTPVFIAFRKSLESEKSTFDHKKTTEVKPFRLTQPKTRSIPIPDIIPKMHKMRDPPLSTYNQPPEISLLLMEKIKNRQQVEKLKIQSDRLKPRCADIIYGDAKITNNQNECNFKDDSTVNIEDTSNNKSMMNSSVKLESQRTSSNKRDYLSVLNKTAVVNTNAVSILREWKLYSDREREQRQKLCELESGAFTNAAYNSWKQEEEMKIKLNQLKQMERNRLNVMISHEASSTAKFDLCCKRKIAANKLRNEKRAKLLEFLNEKKLQQDKVNKVAKEVASSHENAKIAKKKLMEEKKKSGLFILYISNYFMIYLRELSDAQ
;
A
#
# COMPACT_ATOMS: atom_id res chain seq x y z
N MET A 1 15.67 19.51 22.87
CA MET A 1 14.34 19.55 22.20
C MET A 1 14.37 19.97 20.72
N LYS A 2 15.52 20.00 20.02
CA LYS A 2 15.59 20.44 18.60
C LYS A 2 15.05 19.43 17.56
N GLY A 3 14.70 18.21 17.97
CA GLY A 3 14.23 17.15 17.06
C GLY A 3 12.73 16.82 17.13
N LEU A 4 11.96 17.46 18.02
CA LEU A 4 10.52 17.16 18.17
C LEU A 4 9.69 17.47 16.91
N PRO A 5 9.92 18.57 16.18
CA PRO A 5 9.19 18.84 14.94
C PRO A 5 9.51 17.85 13.82
N MET A 6 10.78 17.42 13.71
CA MET A 6 11.17 16.39 12.72
C MET A 6 10.54 15.05 13.06
N LEU A 7 10.58 14.64 14.34
CA LEU A 7 9.91 13.44 14.82
C LEU A 7 8.39 13.48 14.55
N PHE A 8 7.75 14.63 14.75
CA PHE A 8 6.33 14.82 14.39
C PHE A 8 6.08 14.63 12.90
N GLN A 9 6.86 15.29 12.03
CA GLN A 9 6.66 15.19 10.58
C GLN A 9 6.91 13.78 10.04
N GLU A 10 7.98 13.13 10.48
CA GLU A 10 8.32 11.76 10.07
C GLU A 10 7.24 10.76 10.52
N THR A 11 6.79 10.83 11.77
CA THR A 11 5.73 9.94 12.28
C THR A 11 4.37 10.17 11.64
N VAL A 12 3.98 11.42 11.41
CA VAL A 12 2.73 11.76 10.71
C VAL A 12 2.74 11.23 9.28
N SER A 13 3.90 11.24 8.62
CA SER A 13 4.06 10.69 7.27
C SER A 13 3.82 9.17 7.26
N LEU A 14 4.40 8.43 8.22
CA LEU A 14 4.14 7.00 8.42
C LEU A 14 2.67 6.70 8.73
N ILE A 15 2.04 7.51 9.59
CA ILE A 15 0.60 7.36 9.93
C ILE A 15 -0.26 7.56 8.68
N LYS A 16 0.06 8.55 7.85
CA LYS A 16 -0.70 8.85 6.63
C LYS A 16 -0.72 7.67 5.66
N GLU A 17 0.40 6.97 5.51
CA GLU A 17 0.53 5.83 4.60
C GLU A 17 -0.08 4.55 5.18
N TYR A 18 0.13 4.25 6.46
CA TYR A 18 -0.10 2.90 7.00
C TYR A 18 -1.21 2.78 8.07
N PHE A 19 -1.70 3.87 8.65
CA PHE A 19 -2.68 3.79 9.77
C PHE A 19 -4.12 3.48 9.30
N TRP A 20 -4.51 3.94 8.12
CA TRP A 20 -5.89 3.82 7.60
C TRP A 20 -6.22 2.50 6.87
N PRO A 21 -5.30 1.85 6.12
CA PRO A 21 -5.56 0.58 5.44
C PRO A 21 -5.97 -0.55 6.41
N ARG A 22 -7.00 -1.35 6.07
CA ARG A 22 -7.45 -2.47 6.92
C ARG A 22 -6.43 -3.61 7.02
N SER A 23 -5.57 -3.77 6.00
CA SER A 23 -4.44 -4.69 6.01
C SER A 23 -3.31 -4.10 6.86
N ALA A 24 -3.32 -4.38 8.16
CA ALA A 24 -2.11 -4.26 8.96
C ALA A 24 -1.15 -5.34 8.46
N LEU A 25 -0.34 -5.00 7.46
CA LEU A 25 0.80 -5.85 7.10
C LEU A 25 1.74 -5.84 8.31
N ALA A 26 2.07 -7.03 8.79
CA ALA A 26 3.13 -7.24 9.77
C ALA A 26 4.46 -6.94 9.08
N PHE A 27 4.81 -5.66 8.99
CA PHE A 27 6.07 -5.22 8.39
C PHE A 27 7.18 -5.28 9.44
N SER A 28 8.32 -5.86 9.08
CA SER A 28 9.47 -5.95 9.98
C SER A 28 10.20 -4.59 10.05
N LYS A 29 11.04 -4.40 11.08
CA LYS A 29 11.90 -3.21 11.21
C LYS A 29 12.89 -3.08 10.04
N GLU A 30 13.16 -4.16 9.33
CA GLU A 30 14.06 -4.20 8.16
C GLU A 30 13.38 -3.66 6.90
N ASP A 31 12.09 -3.93 6.69
CA ASP A 31 11.31 -3.44 5.54
C ASP A 31 11.24 -1.90 5.47
N PHE A 32 11.31 -1.23 6.63
CA PHE A 32 11.32 0.23 6.73
C PHE A 32 12.70 0.84 6.50
N LYS A 33 13.77 0.19 7.00
CA LYS A 33 15.16 0.67 6.82
C LYS A 33 15.60 0.66 5.35
N GLU A 34 15.11 -0.30 4.56
CA GLU A 34 15.42 -0.35 3.12
C GLU A 34 14.60 0.61 2.27
N LYS A 35 13.40 1.01 2.71
CA LYS A 35 12.48 1.83 1.90
C LYS A 35 12.51 3.32 2.21
N LEU A 36 12.75 3.70 3.46
CA LEU A 36 12.58 5.08 3.90
C LEU A 36 13.65 5.43 4.95
N ASP A 37 14.49 6.41 4.64
CA ASP A 37 15.61 6.92 5.44
C ASP A 37 15.11 7.69 6.69
N TYR A 38 14.52 6.98 7.67
CA TYR A 38 13.85 7.57 8.84
C TYR A 38 14.61 7.39 10.16
N ASN A 39 14.37 8.28 11.13
CA ASN A 39 14.89 8.11 12.49
C ASN A 39 14.30 6.88 13.18
N ASP A 40 15.16 6.04 13.79
CA ASP A 40 14.76 4.86 14.57
C ASP A 40 13.70 5.20 15.65
N LYS A 41 13.76 6.40 16.23
CA LYS A 41 12.81 6.88 17.26
C LYS A 41 11.40 7.17 16.72
N ALA A 42 11.29 7.64 15.48
CA ALA A 42 10.00 7.90 14.85
C ALA A 42 9.28 6.57 14.55
N PHE A 43 10.03 5.58 14.08
CA PHE A 43 9.50 4.24 13.84
C PHE A 43 8.99 3.59 15.13
N ASP A 44 9.80 3.58 16.20
CA ASP A 44 9.40 2.98 17.47
C ASP A 44 8.10 3.63 17.99
N LEU A 45 7.99 4.97 17.92
CA LEU A 45 6.76 5.68 18.28
C LEU A 45 5.57 5.33 17.39
N PHE A 46 5.77 5.21 16.08
CA PHE A 46 4.74 4.78 15.14
C PHE A 46 4.23 3.37 15.45
N THR A 47 5.12 2.42 15.77
CA THR A 47 4.72 1.06 16.15
C THR A 47 3.89 1.06 17.43
N GLU A 48 4.18 1.97 18.36
CA GLU A 48 3.40 2.14 19.58
C GLU A 48 2.01 2.70 19.29
N ILE A 49 1.91 3.73 18.44
CA ILE A 49 0.63 4.29 17.98
C ILE A 49 -0.24 3.23 17.30
N MET A 50 0.37 2.32 16.53
CA MET A 50 -0.35 1.23 15.86
C MET A 50 -0.96 0.23 16.85
N LYS A 51 -0.38 0.01 18.03
CA LYS A 51 -0.97 -0.83 19.09
C LYS A 51 -2.29 -0.25 19.58
N PHE A 52 -2.37 1.07 19.69
CA PHE A 52 -3.55 1.80 20.17
C PHE A 52 -4.51 2.23 19.06
N ARG A 53 -4.37 1.66 17.86
CA ARG A 53 -5.20 2.00 16.69
C ARG A 53 -6.70 1.91 16.97
N ASN A 54 -7.15 0.89 17.71
CA ASN A 54 -8.57 0.68 18.01
C ASN A 54 -9.14 1.75 18.96
N ILE A 55 -8.29 2.43 19.73
CA ILE A 55 -8.67 3.52 20.66
C ILE A 55 -8.65 4.86 19.90
N LEU A 56 -7.60 5.10 19.12
CA LEU A 56 -7.35 6.38 18.44
C LEU A 56 -8.28 6.60 17.24
N LYS A 57 -8.64 5.54 16.52
CA LYS A 57 -9.50 5.64 15.34
C LYS A 57 -10.90 6.18 15.65
N PRO A 58 -11.63 5.69 16.69
CA PRO A 58 -12.88 6.30 17.16
C PRO A 58 -12.75 7.78 17.55
N CYS A 59 -11.63 8.16 18.17
CA CYS A 59 -11.40 9.56 18.59
C CYS A 59 -11.39 10.50 17.39
N VAL A 60 -10.63 10.14 16.36
CA VAL A 60 -10.51 10.96 15.15
C VAL A 60 -11.83 10.97 14.37
N THR A 61 -12.54 9.84 14.27
CA THR A 61 -13.84 9.83 13.57
C THR A 61 -14.89 10.68 14.29
N LYS A 62 -14.92 10.66 15.63
CA LYS A 62 -15.81 11.51 16.44
C LYS A 62 -15.44 12.99 16.34
N LEU A 63 -14.14 13.32 16.37
CA LEU A 63 -13.67 14.70 16.21
C LEU A 63 -14.09 15.30 14.86
N TYR A 64 -14.01 14.53 13.77
CA TYR A 64 -14.47 15.00 12.46
C TYR A 64 -16.00 15.15 12.36
N LYS A 65 -16.78 14.36 13.12
CA LYS A 65 -18.24 14.56 13.23
C LYS A 65 -18.55 15.84 14.01
N PHE A 66 -17.83 16.08 15.10
CA PHE A 66 -17.99 17.27 15.95
C PHE A 66 -17.59 18.56 15.23
N CYS A 67 -16.51 18.53 14.44
CA CYS A 67 -15.94 19.70 13.76
C CYS A 67 -16.41 19.84 12.29
N SER A 68 -17.62 19.39 11.96
CA SER A 68 -18.11 19.02 10.61
C SER A 68 -17.96 20.08 9.49
N PHE A 69 -17.52 21.30 9.78
CA PHE A 69 -17.29 22.38 8.81
C PHE A 69 -15.85 22.93 8.75
N THR A 70 -14.93 22.52 9.63
CA THR A 70 -13.60 23.19 9.75
C THR A 70 -12.39 22.32 9.41
N LEU A 71 -12.46 20.99 9.47
CA LEU A 71 -11.26 20.14 9.34
C LEU A 71 -11.15 19.43 7.98
N LEU A 72 -10.07 19.71 7.25
CA LEU A 72 -9.76 18.97 6.01
C LEU A 72 -9.37 17.51 6.32
N PRO A 73 -9.74 16.54 5.47
CA PRO A 73 -9.34 15.14 5.62
C PRO A 73 -7.82 14.89 5.62
N SER A 74 -7.03 15.82 5.08
CA SER A 74 -5.56 15.73 5.04
C SER A 74 -4.92 15.73 6.43
N PHE A 75 -5.57 16.34 7.42
CA PHE A 75 -5.05 16.49 8.78
C PHE A 75 -5.34 15.29 9.69
N LYS A 76 -6.00 14.24 9.16
CA LYS A 76 -6.37 13.05 9.94
C LYS A 76 -5.17 12.39 10.63
N SER A 77 -4.03 12.30 9.95
CA SER A 77 -2.80 11.70 10.51
C SER A 77 -2.18 12.55 11.62
N GLU A 78 -2.22 13.87 11.49
CA GLU A 78 -1.76 14.81 12.52
C GLU A 78 -2.60 14.68 13.79
N PHE A 79 -3.93 14.59 13.66
CA PHE A 79 -4.79 14.38 14.81
C PHE A 79 -4.61 13.01 15.47
N VAL A 80 -4.36 11.94 14.71
CA VAL A 80 -4.03 10.63 15.30
C VAL A 80 -2.82 10.76 16.22
N PHE A 81 -1.76 11.43 15.75
CA PHE A 81 -0.55 11.66 16.56
C PHE A 81 -0.86 12.50 17.80
N ILE A 82 -1.57 13.62 17.64
CA ILE A 82 -1.88 14.53 18.76
C ILE A 82 -2.81 13.84 19.77
N PHE A 83 -3.76 13.02 19.34
CA PHE A 83 -4.59 12.21 20.24
C PHE A 83 -3.74 11.20 21.01
N TYR A 84 -2.80 10.52 20.36
CA TYR A 84 -1.89 9.62 21.06
C TYR A 84 -1.08 10.37 22.12
N VAL A 85 -0.50 11.51 21.78
CA VAL A 85 0.26 12.33 22.75
C VAL A 85 -0.64 12.79 23.89
N SER A 86 -1.88 13.21 23.61
CA SER A 86 -2.81 13.72 24.62
C SER A 86 -3.36 12.63 25.55
N LEU A 87 -3.54 11.41 25.04
CA LEU A 87 -4.13 10.28 25.77
C LEU A 87 -3.09 9.47 26.53
N LEU A 88 -1.97 9.16 25.87
CA LEU A 88 -1.00 8.15 26.32
C LEU A 88 0.43 8.73 26.40
N GLY A 89 0.75 9.75 25.59
CA GLY A 89 2.07 10.35 25.54
C GLY A 89 2.30 11.52 26.51
N MET A 90 1.35 11.87 27.36
CA MET A 90 1.52 12.98 28.31
C MET A 90 2.58 12.66 29.38
N GLU A 91 2.76 11.38 29.73
CA GLU A 91 3.80 10.95 30.67
C GLU A 91 5.21 10.98 30.03
N THR A 92 5.30 10.79 28.71
CA THR A 92 6.58 10.71 27.99
C THR A 92 7.04 12.06 27.46
N PHE A 93 6.13 12.89 26.93
CA PHE A 93 6.43 14.18 26.31
C PHE A 93 6.13 15.39 27.20
N GLY A 94 5.19 15.24 28.15
CA GLY A 94 4.75 16.30 29.04
C GLY A 94 4.07 17.49 28.35
N GLU A 95 3.78 18.51 29.14
CA GLU A 95 3.12 19.74 28.69
C GLU A 95 3.92 20.48 27.60
N ASN A 96 5.24 20.59 27.76
CA ASN A 96 6.11 21.27 26.79
C ASN A 96 6.15 20.56 25.45
N GLY A 97 6.15 19.22 25.44
CA GLY A 97 6.10 18.43 24.22
C GLY A 97 4.79 18.63 23.48
N LEU A 98 3.66 18.52 24.20
CA LEU A 98 2.34 18.78 23.63
C LEU A 98 2.23 20.20 23.05
N ARG A 99 2.76 21.22 23.74
CA ARG A 99 2.81 22.59 23.21
C ARG A 99 3.56 22.67 21.88
N HIS A 100 4.73 22.03 21.79
CA HIS A 100 5.51 22.00 20.55
C HIS A 100 4.77 21.30 19.41
N PHE A 101 4.11 20.18 19.66
CA PHE A 101 3.33 19.47 18.64
C PHE A 101 2.08 20.25 18.20
N LEU A 102 1.40 20.92 19.13
CA LEU A 102 0.28 21.81 18.79
C LEU A 102 0.73 23.01 17.96
N CYS A 103 1.94 23.54 18.17
CA CYS A 103 2.51 24.60 17.31
C CYS A 103 2.82 24.13 15.89
N CYS A 104 3.00 22.82 15.66
CA CYS A 104 3.16 22.27 14.31
C CYS A 104 1.85 22.25 13.51
N VAL A 105 0.70 22.39 14.17
CA VAL A 105 -0.64 22.42 13.56
C VAL A 105 -1.20 23.84 13.56
N LYS A 106 -2.08 24.15 12.60
CA LYS A 106 -2.68 25.50 12.50
C LYS A 106 -3.50 25.82 13.76
N VAL A 107 -3.32 27.04 14.28
CA VAL A 107 -3.97 27.56 15.51
C VAL A 107 -5.49 27.35 15.52
N GLN A 108 -6.17 27.54 14.39
CA GLN A 108 -7.61 27.34 14.27
C GLN A 108 -8.04 25.90 14.63
N TYR A 109 -7.25 24.92 14.20
CA TYR A 109 -7.57 23.52 14.45
C TYR A 109 -7.17 23.07 15.85
N CYS A 110 -6.10 23.63 16.42
CA CYS A 110 -5.74 23.42 17.81
C CYS A 110 -6.85 23.89 18.76
N LYS A 111 -7.52 25.01 18.43
CA LYS A 111 -8.68 25.51 19.19
C LYS A 111 -9.85 24.53 19.18
N GLU A 112 -10.21 24.00 18.02
CA GLU A 112 -11.30 23.02 17.90
C GLU A 112 -10.94 21.68 18.56
N PHE A 113 -9.70 21.23 18.43
CA PHE A 113 -9.19 20.03 19.10
C PHE A 113 -9.26 20.15 20.63
N LEU A 114 -8.77 21.27 21.18
CA LEU A 114 -8.82 21.50 22.63
C LEU A 114 -10.26 21.69 23.12
N ARG A 115 -11.13 22.31 22.31
CA ARG A 115 -12.58 22.39 22.61
C ARG A 115 -13.20 21.00 22.69
N PHE A 116 -12.83 20.11 21.76
CA PHE A 116 -13.28 18.71 21.75
C PHE A 116 -12.83 17.96 23.00
N LEU A 117 -11.55 18.03 23.37
CA LEU A 117 -11.01 17.36 24.56
C LEU A 117 -11.58 17.89 25.89
N CYS A 118 -11.92 19.18 25.95
CA CYS A 118 -12.49 19.79 27.16
C CYS A 118 -14.02 19.59 27.30
N SER A 119 -14.68 18.96 26.31
CA SER A 119 -16.13 18.76 26.34
C SER A 119 -16.51 17.49 27.11
N SER A 120 -17.25 17.62 28.22
CA SER A 120 -17.69 16.47 29.02
C SER A 120 -18.59 15.51 28.26
N GLU A 121 -19.46 16.03 27.37
CA GLU A 121 -20.36 15.21 26.54
C GLU A 121 -19.58 14.26 25.62
N VAL A 122 -18.53 14.78 25.00
CA VAL A 122 -17.65 14.02 24.11
C VAL A 122 -16.90 12.93 24.88
N MET A 123 -16.50 13.20 26.11
CA MET A 123 -15.79 12.24 26.95
C MET A 123 -16.68 11.04 27.32
N HIS A 124 -17.96 11.27 27.63
CA HIS A 124 -18.91 10.20 27.88
C HIS A 124 -19.17 9.36 26.61
N GLU A 125 -19.29 10.01 25.45
CA GLU A 125 -19.44 9.29 24.18
C GLU A 125 -18.21 8.45 23.84
N LEU A 126 -17.00 8.97 24.04
CA LEU A 126 -15.76 8.20 23.82
C LEU A 126 -15.64 7.03 24.80
N LYS A 127 -16.02 7.21 26.06
CA LYS A 127 -16.09 6.13 27.04
C LYS A 127 -17.01 5.01 26.54
N SER A 128 -18.20 5.35 26.02
CA SER A 128 -19.13 4.33 25.49
C SER A 128 -18.56 3.55 24.31
N GLU A 129 -17.86 4.23 23.38
CA GLU A 129 -17.19 3.59 22.23
C GLU A 129 -16.03 2.68 22.66
N TRP A 130 -15.30 3.06 23.72
CA TRP A 130 -14.18 2.25 24.21
C TRP A 130 -14.61 1.04 25.01
N ILE A 131 -15.70 1.11 25.77
CA ILE A 131 -16.27 -0.03 26.52
C ILE A 131 -16.71 -1.16 25.58
N HIS A 132 -17.09 -0.84 24.34
CA HIS A 132 -17.42 -1.86 23.35
C HIS A 132 -16.20 -2.70 22.89
N VAL A 133 -14.98 -2.20 23.11
CA VAL A 133 -13.73 -2.86 22.65
C VAL A 133 -12.87 -3.34 23.83
N TYR A 134 -12.95 -2.67 24.99
CA TYR A 134 -12.13 -2.95 26.17
C TYR A 134 -12.98 -2.99 27.45
N ASP A 135 -12.46 -3.65 28.48
CA ASP A 135 -13.13 -3.73 29.78
C ASP A 135 -13.33 -2.36 30.42
N GLU A 136 -14.47 -2.14 31.07
CA GLU A 136 -14.82 -0.87 31.71
C GLU A 136 -13.78 -0.43 32.75
N SER A 137 -13.26 -1.37 33.55
CA SER A 137 -12.21 -1.10 34.53
C SER A 137 -10.88 -0.65 33.89
N PHE A 138 -10.61 -1.11 32.66
CA PHE A 138 -9.43 -0.69 31.91
C PHE A 138 -9.63 0.71 31.35
N VAL A 139 -10.78 0.99 30.73
CA VAL A 139 -11.11 2.30 30.15
C VAL A 139 -11.07 3.39 31.22
N ASP A 140 -11.64 3.14 32.39
CA ASP A 140 -11.70 4.13 33.46
C ASP A 140 -10.31 4.47 34.01
N LYS A 141 -9.49 3.46 34.29
CA LYS A 141 -8.15 3.65 34.88
C LYS A 141 -7.10 4.14 33.89
N PHE A 142 -7.11 3.64 32.65
CA PHE A 142 -6.01 3.88 31.70
C PHE A 142 -6.32 4.94 30.64
N LEU A 143 -7.59 5.29 30.42
CA LEU A 143 -7.96 6.29 29.40
C LEU A 143 -8.63 7.52 30.03
N ILE A 144 -9.64 7.32 30.86
CA ILE A 144 -10.42 8.43 31.44
C ILE A 144 -9.63 9.13 32.55
N GLU A 145 -9.08 8.40 33.52
CA GLU A 145 -8.34 9.00 34.63
C GLU A 145 -7.14 9.86 34.18
N PRO A 146 -6.30 9.43 33.22
CA PRO A 146 -5.24 10.29 32.67
C PRO A 146 -5.78 11.54 31.97
N LEU A 147 -6.86 11.43 31.20
CA LEU A 147 -7.46 12.60 30.53
C LEU A 147 -8.01 13.62 31.54
N VAL A 148 -8.69 13.15 32.58
CA VAL A 148 -9.20 14.01 33.66
C VAL A 148 -8.04 14.70 34.37
N ARG A 149 -6.95 13.97 34.65
CA ARG A 149 -5.72 14.51 35.24
C ARG A 149 -5.09 15.64 34.40
N TRP A 150 -5.08 15.51 33.08
CA TRP A 150 -4.47 16.50 32.16
C TRP A 150 -5.45 17.56 31.64
N THR A 151 -6.73 17.46 31.96
CA THR A 151 -7.77 18.46 31.64
C THR A 151 -7.38 19.91 32.02
N PRO A 152 -6.82 20.22 33.20
CA PRO A 152 -6.40 21.59 33.52
C PRO A 152 -5.34 22.14 32.56
N VAL A 153 -4.44 21.29 32.07
CA VAL A 153 -3.41 21.68 31.08
C VAL A 153 -4.05 22.01 29.73
N PHE A 154 -5.02 21.22 29.27
CA PHE A 154 -5.76 21.51 28.04
C PHE A 154 -6.56 22.82 28.13
N ILE A 155 -7.17 23.10 29.30
CA ILE A 155 -7.88 24.35 29.55
C ILE A 155 -6.91 25.53 29.55
N ALA A 156 -5.73 25.40 30.17
CA ALA A 156 -4.71 26.44 30.17
C ALA A 156 -4.23 26.77 28.75
N PHE A 157 -3.96 25.75 27.93
CA PHE A 157 -3.59 25.94 26.52
C PHE A 157 -4.69 26.62 25.71
N ARG A 158 -5.95 26.21 25.91
CA ARG A 158 -7.08 26.84 25.26
C ARG A 158 -7.17 28.33 25.61
N LYS A 159 -7.03 28.68 26.88
CA LYS A 159 -7.01 30.08 27.35
C LYS A 159 -5.86 30.86 26.73
N SER A 160 -4.66 30.29 26.67
CA SER A 160 -3.49 30.92 26.02
C SER A 160 -3.74 31.22 24.54
N LEU A 161 -4.37 30.30 23.80
CA LEU A 161 -4.70 30.48 22.38
C LEU A 161 -5.88 31.45 22.16
N GLU A 162 -6.76 31.60 23.15
CA GLU A 162 -7.86 32.59 23.14
C GLU A 162 -7.36 34.00 23.49
N SER A 163 -6.36 34.14 24.37
CA SER A 163 -5.75 35.41 24.74
C SER A 163 -4.82 36.01 23.68
N GLU A 164 -4.30 35.19 22.75
CA GLU A 164 -3.54 35.67 21.58
C GLU A 164 -4.41 36.38 20.52
N LYS A 165 -5.71 36.62 20.81
CA LYS A 165 -6.52 37.54 20.01
C LYS A 165 -5.99 38.97 20.18
N SER A 166 -5.29 39.43 19.14
CA SER A 166 -4.98 40.83 18.82
C SER A 166 -4.18 41.63 19.85
N THR A 167 -2.87 41.39 19.91
CA THR A 167 -1.92 42.51 20.03
C THR A 167 -1.49 42.91 18.62
N PHE A 168 -2.42 43.41 17.81
CA PHE A 168 -1.99 44.41 16.85
C PHE A 168 -1.67 45.62 17.72
N ASP A 169 -0.38 45.92 17.90
CA ASP A 169 0.04 47.19 18.46
C ASP A 169 -0.70 48.28 17.71
N HIS A 170 -1.71 48.87 18.34
CA HIS A 170 -2.28 50.11 17.86
C HIS A 170 -1.12 51.11 17.89
N LYS A 171 -0.54 51.36 16.71
CA LYS A 171 0.47 52.41 16.53
C LYS A 171 -0.02 53.64 17.31
N LYS A 172 0.82 54.13 18.22
CA LYS A 172 0.53 55.28 19.09
C LYS A 172 -0.18 56.37 18.30
N THR A 173 -1.34 56.81 18.79
CA THR A 173 -2.09 57.93 18.22
C THR A 173 -1.19 59.16 18.16
N THR A 174 -0.92 59.63 16.95
CA THR A 174 -0.13 60.84 16.69
C THR A 174 -0.91 62.06 17.17
N GLU A 175 -0.32 62.89 18.03
CA GLU A 175 -0.90 64.17 18.43
C GLU A 175 -0.91 65.16 17.25
N VAL A 176 -2.02 65.88 17.08
CA VAL A 176 -2.24 66.78 15.94
C VAL A 176 -1.52 68.12 16.17
N LYS A 177 -0.40 68.34 15.47
CA LYS A 177 0.18 69.68 15.29
C LYS A 177 -0.57 70.41 14.17
N PRO A 178 -1.03 71.66 14.36
CA PRO A 178 -1.62 72.44 13.27
C PRO A 178 -0.55 72.70 12.21
N PHE A 179 -0.74 72.13 11.02
CA PHE A 179 0.15 72.33 9.89
C PHE A 179 -0.13 73.68 9.24
N ARG A 180 0.92 74.45 8.94
CA ARG A 180 0.79 75.60 8.03
C ARG A 180 0.58 75.05 6.62
N LEU A 181 -0.46 75.54 5.93
CA LEU A 181 -0.73 75.23 4.52
C LEU A 181 0.37 75.81 3.62
N THR A 182 1.54 75.18 3.61
CA THR A 182 2.46 75.32 2.48
C THR A 182 1.87 74.53 1.32
N GLN A 183 1.71 75.19 0.17
CA GLN A 183 1.25 74.57 -1.06
C GLN A 183 1.95 73.22 -1.27
N PRO A 184 1.20 72.13 -1.54
CA PRO A 184 1.82 70.83 -1.69
C PRO A 184 2.75 70.90 -2.89
N LYS A 185 4.06 70.67 -2.68
CA LYS A 185 4.97 70.37 -3.78
C LYS A 185 4.34 69.23 -4.57
N THR A 186 4.16 69.43 -5.86
CA THR A 186 3.61 68.45 -6.79
C THR A 186 4.31 67.12 -6.56
N ARG A 187 3.58 66.11 -6.11
CA ARG A 187 4.15 64.77 -5.93
C ARG A 187 4.62 64.30 -7.31
N SER A 188 5.93 64.14 -7.48
CA SER A 188 6.48 63.46 -8.64
C SER A 188 5.94 62.03 -8.61
N ILE A 189 5.24 61.65 -9.68
CA ILE A 189 4.85 60.25 -9.93
C ILE A 189 6.12 59.41 -9.80
N PRO A 190 6.14 58.31 -9.03
CA PRO A 190 7.30 57.44 -9.00
C PRO A 190 7.49 56.90 -10.40
N ILE A 191 8.55 57.37 -11.07
CA ILE A 191 9.01 56.79 -12.32
C ILE A 191 9.48 55.39 -11.93
N PRO A 192 8.94 54.32 -12.54
CA PRO A 192 9.41 52.98 -12.24
C PRO A 192 10.92 52.91 -12.49
N ASP A 193 11.65 52.31 -11.56
CA ASP A 193 13.09 52.12 -11.70
C ASP A 193 13.37 51.49 -13.07
N ILE A 194 14.33 52.06 -13.79
CA ILE A 194 14.76 51.51 -15.08
C ILE A 194 15.26 50.10 -14.80
N ILE A 195 14.53 49.10 -15.29
CA ILE A 195 14.92 47.69 -15.19
C ILE A 195 16.38 47.62 -15.63
N PRO A 196 17.30 47.15 -14.77
CA PRO A 196 18.70 47.01 -15.14
C PRO A 196 18.75 46.24 -16.45
N LYS A 197 19.26 46.86 -17.51
CA LYS A 197 19.45 46.17 -18.79
C LYS A 197 20.44 45.07 -18.50
N MET A 198 19.96 43.83 -18.35
CA MET A 198 20.80 42.67 -18.23
C MET A 198 21.82 42.72 -19.36
N HIS A 199 23.10 42.59 -19.04
CA HIS A 199 24.11 42.41 -20.08
C HIS A 199 23.64 41.23 -20.94
N LYS A 200 23.58 41.43 -22.26
CA LYS A 200 23.25 40.35 -23.18
C LYS A 200 24.17 39.18 -22.84
N MET A 201 23.60 38.01 -22.59
CA MET A 201 24.39 36.80 -22.35
C MET A 201 25.36 36.65 -23.52
N ARG A 202 26.60 36.23 -23.25
CA ARG A 202 27.55 35.90 -24.32
C ARG A 202 26.88 34.91 -25.26
N ASP A 203 27.03 35.14 -26.57
CA ASP A 203 26.57 34.19 -27.55
C ASP A 203 27.16 32.82 -27.20
N PRO A 204 26.34 31.75 -27.21
CA PRO A 204 26.83 30.42 -26.92
C PRO A 204 28.01 30.11 -27.85
N PRO A 205 29.04 29.40 -27.36
CA PRO A 205 30.21 29.09 -28.17
C PRO A 205 29.76 28.38 -29.45
N LEU A 206 30.42 28.65 -30.58
CA LEU A 206 30.09 28.07 -31.89
C LEU A 206 30.02 26.53 -31.86
N SER A 207 30.71 25.88 -30.91
CA SER A 207 30.61 24.44 -30.67
C SER A 207 29.22 23.95 -30.26
N THR A 208 28.36 24.83 -29.76
CA THR A 208 26.98 24.51 -29.34
C THR A 208 26.09 24.15 -30.54
N TYR A 209 26.40 24.71 -31.72
CA TYR A 209 25.67 24.45 -32.96
C TYR A 209 26.35 23.38 -33.83
N ASN A 210 27.58 22.99 -33.50
CA ASN A 210 28.26 21.91 -34.19
C ASN A 210 27.71 20.57 -33.72
N GLN A 211 27.31 19.72 -34.65
CA GLN A 211 26.85 18.37 -34.30
C GLN A 211 28.02 17.54 -33.77
N PRO A 212 27.81 16.77 -32.68
CA PRO A 212 28.84 15.90 -32.11
C PRO A 212 29.34 14.86 -33.15
N PRO A 213 30.66 14.59 -33.19
CA PRO A 213 31.25 13.66 -34.15
C PRO A 213 30.65 12.24 -34.07
N GLU A 214 30.10 11.86 -32.92
CA GLU A 214 29.42 10.58 -32.68
C GLU A 214 28.22 10.38 -33.61
N ILE A 215 27.51 11.46 -33.99
CA ILE A 215 26.37 11.37 -34.91
C ILE A 215 26.83 10.93 -36.30
N SER A 216 27.98 11.42 -36.77
CA SER A 216 28.52 11.04 -38.07
C SER A 216 28.96 9.57 -38.10
N LEU A 217 29.51 9.08 -36.99
CA LEU A 217 29.89 7.67 -36.82
C LEU A 217 28.67 6.76 -36.82
N LEU A 218 27.60 7.13 -36.10
CA LEU A 218 26.35 6.38 -36.09
C LEU A 218 25.70 6.29 -37.47
N LEU A 219 25.76 7.35 -38.28
CA LEU A 219 25.27 7.33 -39.65
C LEU A 219 26.08 6.38 -40.53
N MET A 220 27.41 6.37 -40.40
CA MET A 220 28.27 5.42 -41.11
C MET A 220 27.97 3.97 -40.72
N GLU A 221 27.75 3.71 -39.44
CA GLU A 221 27.42 2.37 -38.94
C GLU A 221 26.04 1.90 -39.38
N LYS A 222 25.05 2.80 -39.41
CA LYS A 222 23.70 2.53 -39.96
C LYS A 222 23.75 2.13 -41.43
N ILE A 223 24.58 2.80 -42.24
CA ILE A 223 24.76 2.47 -43.66
C ILE A 223 25.42 1.08 -43.80
N LYS A 224 26.46 0.79 -43.01
CA LYS A 224 27.11 -0.54 -43.01
C LYS A 224 26.13 -1.66 -42.63
N ASN A 225 25.32 -1.45 -41.59
CA ASN A 225 24.31 -2.40 -41.16
C ASN A 225 23.25 -2.64 -42.24
N ARG A 226 22.79 -1.59 -42.93
CA ARG A 226 21.85 -1.71 -44.06
C ARG A 226 22.43 -2.57 -45.18
N GLN A 227 23.69 -2.32 -45.57
CA GLN A 227 24.37 -3.12 -46.61
C GLN A 227 24.53 -4.59 -46.18
N GLN A 228 24.80 -4.85 -44.90
CA GLN A 228 24.95 -6.22 -44.39
C GLN A 228 23.60 -6.96 -44.40
N VAL A 229 22.50 -6.29 -44.03
CA VAL A 229 21.15 -6.85 -44.11
C VAL A 229 20.75 -7.17 -45.55
N GLU A 230 21.04 -6.29 -46.51
CA GLU A 230 20.77 -6.56 -47.93
C GLU A 230 21.55 -7.78 -48.45
N LYS A 231 22.83 -7.92 -48.07
CA LYS A 231 23.63 -9.11 -48.41
C LYS A 231 23.02 -10.40 -47.83
N LEU A 232 22.59 -10.36 -46.57
CA LEU A 232 21.93 -11.49 -45.92
C LEU A 232 20.58 -11.83 -46.56
N LYS A 233 19.80 -10.83 -46.95
CA LYS A 233 18.54 -11.01 -47.67
C LYS A 233 18.76 -11.72 -49.01
N ILE A 234 19.74 -11.28 -49.79
CA ILE A 234 20.10 -11.93 -51.07
C ILE A 234 20.56 -13.38 -50.83
N GLN A 235 21.35 -13.64 -49.79
CA GLN A 235 21.74 -15.02 -49.43
C GLN A 235 20.54 -15.87 -49.04
N SER A 236 19.61 -15.34 -48.25
CA SER A 236 18.39 -16.05 -47.85
C SER A 236 17.48 -16.33 -49.04
N ASP A 237 17.32 -15.38 -49.96
CA ASP A 237 16.49 -15.54 -51.15
C ASP A 237 17.08 -16.60 -52.10
N ARG A 238 18.41 -16.73 -52.18
CA ARG A 238 19.08 -17.83 -52.92
C ARG A 238 18.83 -19.21 -52.32
N LEU A 239 18.52 -19.29 -51.03
CA LEU A 239 18.33 -20.54 -50.29
C LEU A 239 16.85 -20.94 -50.16
N LYS A 240 15.90 -20.14 -50.66
CA LYS A 240 14.47 -20.48 -50.65
C LYS A 240 14.20 -21.66 -51.61
N PRO A 241 13.67 -22.80 -51.15
CA PRO A 241 13.25 -23.89 -52.03
C PRO A 241 12.01 -23.48 -52.84
N ARG A 242 11.98 -23.85 -54.13
CA ARG A 242 11.01 -23.41 -55.16
C ARG A 242 9.64 -24.09 -55.07
N CYS A 243 9.15 -24.40 -53.86
CA CYS A 243 7.91 -25.13 -53.64
C CYS A 243 6.89 -24.25 -52.90
N ALA A 244 6.20 -23.38 -53.64
CA ALA A 244 4.79 -22.98 -53.45
C ALA A 244 4.46 -21.72 -54.30
N ASP A 245 4.60 -21.80 -55.62
CA ASP A 245 3.79 -20.94 -56.49
C ASP A 245 2.45 -21.66 -56.68
N ILE A 246 1.47 -21.37 -55.81
CA ILE A 246 0.11 -21.89 -55.97
C ILE A 246 -0.60 -21.02 -57.02
N ILE A 247 -0.72 -21.57 -58.22
CA ILE A 247 -1.57 -21.05 -59.29
C ILE A 247 -2.97 -21.64 -59.08
N TYR A 248 -3.97 -20.80 -58.80
CA TYR A 248 -5.37 -21.12 -59.08
C TYR A 248 -5.95 -20.05 -60.01
N GLY A 249 -6.47 -20.53 -61.14
CA GLY A 249 -7.10 -19.72 -62.17
C GLY A 249 -8.54 -19.32 -61.85
N ASP A 250 -8.90 -18.20 -62.45
CA ASP A 250 -10.19 -17.76 -62.98
C ASP A 250 -11.39 -17.57 -62.03
N ALA A 251 -11.62 -16.29 -61.67
CA ALA A 251 -12.83 -15.58 -62.07
C ALA A 251 -12.63 -14.05 -61.94
N LYS A 252 -12.94 -13.34 -63.02
CA LYS A 252 -12.96 -11.86 -63.13
C LYS A 252 -13.72 -11.22 -61.98
N ILE A 253 -13.16 -10.14 -61.40
CA ILE A 253 -13.84 -8.87 -61.07
C ILE A 253 -12.76 -7.84 -60.65
N THR A 254 -12.64 -6.81 -61.50
CA THR A 254 -12.19 -5.43 -61.24
C THR A 254 -10.98 -5.16 -60.33
N ASN A 255 -9.90 -4.71 -60.98
CA ASN A 255 -8.77 -3.98 -60.42
C ASN A 255 -9.19 -2.94 -59.37
N ASN A 256 -8.86 -3.20 -58.10
CA ASN A 256 -8.61 -2.21 -57.06
C ASN A 256 -7.67 -2.83 -56.02
N GLN A 257 -6.38 -2.62 -56.23
CA GLN A 257 -5.29 -2.76 -55.26
C GLN A 257 -4.51 -1.43 -55.41
N ASN A 258 -4.47 -0.47 -54.48
CA ASN A 258 -4.35 -0.55 -53.03
C ASN A 258 -3.25 -1.52 -52.58
N GLU A 259 -2.04 -1.29 -53.09
CA GLU A 259 -0.83 -1.63 -52.36
C GLU A 259 -0.18 -0.35 -51.81
N CYS A 260 -0.03 -0.40 -50.48
CA CYS A 260 0.58 0.60 -49.64
C CYS A 260 2.09 0.61 -49.92
N ASN A 261 2.54 1.60 -50.68
CA ASN A 261 3.95 1.92 -50.80
C ASN A 261 4.45 2.50 -49.47
N PHE A 262 5.08 1.67 -48.64
CA PHE A 262 6.09 2.14 -47.71
C PHE A 262 7.31 2.54 -48.54
N LYS A 263 7.45 3.84 -48.80
CA LYS A 263 8.72 4.45 -49.20
C LYS A 263 9.04 5.54 -48.20
N ASP A 264 10.07 5.25 -47.43
CA ASP A 264 10.73 6.14 -46.52
C ASP A 264 11.31 7.34 -47.29
N ASP A 265 10.80 8.52 -46.97
CA ASP A 265 11.39 9.80 -47.38
C ASP A 265 12.72 10.00 -46.65
N SER A 266 13.82 9.67 -47.33
CA SER A 266 15.14 10.15 -46.95
C SER A 266 16.01 10.39 -48.19
N THR A 267 15.76 11.49 -48.89
CA THR A 267 16.75 12.20 -49.73
C THR A 267 16.38 13.67 -49.79
N VAL A 268 16.87 14.45 -48.82
CA VAL A 268 17.05 15.89 -49.00
C VAL A 268 18.46 16.06 -49.55
N ASN A 269 18.56 16.21 -50.87
CA ASN A 269 19.70 16.88 -51.46
C ASN A 269 19.27 18.30 -51.81
N ILE A 270 20.08 19.20 -51.27
CA ILE A 270 20.24 20.62 -51.55
C ILE A 270 20.27 20.84 -53.06
N GLU A 271 19.46 21.78 -53.57
CA GLU A 271 19.90 22.85 -54.47
C GLU A 271 18.74 23.83 -54.77
N ASP A 272 19.05 25.10 -54.56
CA ASP A 272 18.61 26.27 -55.31
C ASP A 272 17.13 26.66 -55.36
N THR A 273 16.81 27.67 -54.54
CA THR A 273 15.79 28.68 -54.89
C THR A 273 16.18 30.04 -54.34
N SER A 274 17.29 30.59 -54.84
CA SER A 274 17.39 32.02 -55.08
C SER A 274 16.50 32.34 -56.28
N ASN A 275 15.23 32.69 -56.03
CA ASN A 275 14.33 33.48 -56.88
C ASN A 275 12.90 33.11 -56.52
N ASN A 276 12.33 33.86 -55.57
CA ASN A 276 10.92 34.27 -55.55
C ASN A 276 10.75 35.37 -54.49
N LYS A 277 11.55 36.43 -54.67
CA LYS A 277 11.17 37.80 -54.26
C LYS A 277 10.17 38.29 -55.30
N SER A 278 8.88 38.08 -55.08
CA SER A 278 7.79 38.91 -55.64
C SER A 278 6.47 38.24 -55.28
N MET A 279 5.46 39.06 -55.01
CA MET A 279 4.06 38.67 -54.76
C MET A 279 3.72 38.16 -53.36
N MET A 280 3.82 39.06 -52.37
CA MET A 280 2.68 39.33 -51.48
C MET A 280 2.87 40.68 -50.76
N ASN A 281 3.21 41.74 -51.52
CA ASN A 281 3.10 43.11 -51.03
C ASN A 281 1.71 43.64 -51.42
N SER A 282 0.65 43.16 -50.76
CA SER A 282 -0.54 44.00 -50.62
C SER A 282 -0.24 44.97 -49.50
N SER A 283 0.08 46.21 -49.87
CA SER A 283 0.18 47.32 -48.94
C SER A 283 -1.19 47.51 -48.30
N VAL A 284 -1.42 46.88 -47.15
CA VAL A 284 -2.45 47.32 -46.22
C VAL A 284 -1.96 48.69 -45.74
N LYS A 285 -2.42 49.74 -46.42
CA LYS A 285 -2.46 51.09 -45.89
C LYS A 285 -3.15 50.97 -44.55
N LEU A 286 -2.38 50.95 -43.47
CA LEU A 286 -2.87 51.41 -42.18
C LEU A 286 -3.22 52.88 -42.41
N GLU A 287 -4.47 53.14 -42.77
CA GLU A 287 -5.08 54.43 -42.50
C GLU A 287 -4.86 54.67 -41.02
N SER A 288 -3.93 55.58 -40.71
CA SER A 288 -3.90 56.19 -39.40
C SER A 288 -5.23 56.91 -39.27
N GLN A 289 -6.22 56.23 -38.67
CA GLN A 289 -7.34 56.92 -38.07
C GLN A 289 -6.72 57.79 -36.97
N ARG A 290 -6.39 59.03 -37.34
CA ARG A 290 -6.29 60.13 -36.39
C ARG A 290 -7.66 60.22 -35.75
N THR A 291 -7.87 59.47 -34.67
CA THR A 291 -8.89 59.82 -33.71
C THR A 291 -8.48 61.19 -33.19
N SER A 292 -9.29 62.19 -33.53
CA SER A 292 -9.13 63.54 -33.03
C SER A 292 -9.02 63.45 -31.51
N SER A 293 -7.96 64.07 -30.99
CA SER A 293 -7.68 64.14 -29.56
C SER A 293 -8.68 65.08 -28.85
N ASN A 294 -9.95 64.68 -28.80
CA ASN A 294 -10.82 65.15 -27.73
C ASN A 294 -10.41 64.39 -26.47
N LYS A 295 -9.36 64.89 -25.81
CA LYS A 295 -9.06 64.58 -24.41
C LYS A 295 -10.29 64.97 -23.59
N ARG A 296 -11.18 64.01 -23.36
CA ARG A 296 -12.09 64.07 -22.22
C ARG A 296 -11.26 63.70 -21.00
N ASP A 297 -11.18 64.64 -20.08
CA ASP A 297 -10.54 64.50 -18.78
C ASP A 297 -11.20 63.37 -17.99
N TYR A 298 -10.63 62.16 -18.03
CA TYR A 298 -11.04 61.04 -17.17
C TYR A 298 -10.25 60.98 -15.85
N LEU A 299 -9.41 61.98 -15.56
CA LEU A 299 -8.59 62.03 -14.34
C LEU A 299 -9.21 62.82 -13.18
N SER A 300 -10.46 63.27 -13.30
CA SER A 300 -11.18 63.99 -12.23
C SER A 300 -12.15 63.13 -11.39
N VAL A 301 -12.25 61.82 -11.64
CA VAL A 301 -13.28 60.95 -11.02
C VAL A 301 -12.73 59.94 -10.00
N LEU A 302 -11.42 59.66 -9.95
CA LEU A 302 -10.89 58.62 -9.04
C LEU A 302 -10.77 59.02 -7.56
N ASN A 303 -11.05 60.28 -7.20
CA ASN A 303 -11.05 60.75 -5.80
C ASN A 303 -12.45 61.11 -5.29
N LYS A 304 -13.48 60.42 -5.76
CA LYS A 304 -14.78 60.39 -5.10
C LYS A 304 -15.01 58.96 -4.67
N THR A 305 -15.19 58.73 -3.37
CA THR A 305 -15.75 57.50 -2.81
C THR A 305 -16.75 56.94 -3.80
N ALA A 306 -16.51 55.76 -4.36
CA ALA A 306 -17.38 55.17 -5.36
C ALA A 306 -18.79 55.14 -4.78
N VAL A 307 -19.65 56.07 -5.22
CA VAL A 307 -21.03 56.15 -4.78
C VAL A 307 -21.70 54.95 -5.42
N VAL A 308 -21.87 53.89 -4.64
CA VAL A 308 -22.65 52.72 -5.02
C VAL A 308 -24.07 53.22 -5.25
N ASN A 309 -24.43 53.38 -6.52
CA ASN A 309 -25.74 53.88 -6.88
C ASN A 309 -26.73 52.71 -6.68
N THR A 310 -27.53 52.77 -5.62
CA THR A 310 -28.47 51.70 -5.22
C THR A 310 -29.67 51.56 -6.15
N ASN A 311 -29.72 52.36 -7.21
CA ASN A 311 -30.74 52.25 -8.24
C ASN A 311 -30.65 50.88 -8.94
N ALA A 312 -31.76 50.13 -8.94
CA ALA A 312 -31.85 48.78 -9.50
C ALA A 312 -31.31 48.68 -10.95
N VAL A 313 -31.53 49.72 -11.76
CA VAL A 313 -31.03 49.79 -13.15
C VAL A 313 -29.50 49.90 -13.20
N SER A 314 -28.89 50.64 -12.26
CA SER A 314 -27.43 50.77 -12.15
C SER A 314 -26.80 49.45 -11.72
N ILE A 315 -27.38 48.77 -10.75
CA ILE A 315 -26.93 47.44 -10.26
C ILE A 315 -26.98 46.41 -11.39
N LEU A 316 -28.06 46.36 -12.17
CA LEU A 316 -28.19 45.40 -13.28
C LEU A 316 -27.19 45.66 -14.41
N ARG A 317 -26.91 46.93 -14.73
CA ARG A 317 -25.89 47.29 -15.74
C ARG A 317 -24.49 46.96 -15.26
N GLU A 318 -24.20 47.21 -13.99
CA GLU A 318 -22.93 46.87 -13.36
C GLU A 318 -22.72 45.35 -13.30
N TRP A 319 -23.73 44.60 -12.88
CA TRP A 319 -23.69 43.14 -12.87
C TRP A 319 -23.48 42.55 -14.27
N LYS A 320 -24.17 43.10 -15.28
CA LYS A 320 -23.96 42.70 -16.69
C LYS A 320 -22.52 42.97 -17.14
N LEU A 321 -21.97 44.14 -16.81
CA LEU A 321 -20.57 44.48 -17.10
C LEU A 321 -19.58 43.50 -16.44
N TYR A 322 -19.80 43.13 -15.19
CA TYR A 322 -18.96 42.14 -14.50
C TYR A 322 -19.11 40.75 -15.09
N SER A 323 -20.33 40.32 -15.39
CA SER A 323 -20.60 39.02 -16.01
C SER A 323 -19.96 38.91 -17.40
N ASP A 324 -20.02 39.98 -18.19
CA ASP A 324 -19.38 40.05 -19.51
C ASP A 324 -17.86 40.00 -19.39
N ARG A 325 -17.25 40.75 -18.46
CA ARG A 325 -15.80 40.66 -18.17
C ARG A 325 -15.41 39.26 -17.69
N GLU A 326 -16.19 38.66 -16.81
CA GLU A 326 -15.92 37.31 -16.32
C GLU A 326 -15.96 36.29 -17.48
N ARG A 327 -16.91 36.44 -18.41
CA ARG A 327 -16.99 35.62 -19.62
C ARG A 327 -15.77 35.80 -20.53
N GLU A 328 -15.32 37.03 -20.74
CA GLU A 328 -14.09 37.31 -21.51
C GLU A 328 -12.85 36.70 -20.86
N GLN A 329 -12.72 36.79 -19.53
CA GLN A 329 -11.59 36.17 -18.82
C GLN A 329 -11.63 34.65 -18.92
N ARG A 330 -12.83 34.04 -18.80
CA ARG A 330 -13.00 32.59 -19.01
C ARG A 330 -12.63 32.18 -20.42
N GLN A 331 -13.01 32.94 -21.44
CA GLN A 331 -12.63 32.66 -22.83
C GLN A 331 -11.11 32.72 -23.03
N LYS A 332 -10.44 33.75 -22.47
CA LYS A 332 -8.97 33.85 -22.50
C LYS A 332 -8.29 32.67 -21.82
N LEU A 333 -8.83 32.20 -20.69
CA LEU A 333 -8.31 31.01 -20.01
C LEU A 333 -8.48 29.75 -20.87
N CYS A 334 -9.65 29.55 -21.51
CA CYS A 334 -9.84 28.43 -22.42
C CYS A 334 -8.90 28.47 -23.63
N GLU A 335 -8.63 29.65 -24.19
CA GLU A 335 -7.67 29.83 -25.28
C GLU A 335 -6.25 29.45 -24.83
N LEU A 336 -5.84 29.91 -23.65
CA LEU A 336 -4.54 29.57 -23.06
C LEU A 336 -4.42 28.07 -22.73
N GLU A 337 -5.48 27.44 -22.22
CA GLU A 337 -5.53 25.99 -21.96
C GLU A 337 -5.45 25.16 -23.25
N SER A 338 -6.05 25.63 -24.35
CA SER A 338 -5.97 24.97 -25.66
C SER A 338 -4.59 25.10 -26.32
N GLY A 339 -3.77 26.08 -25.93
CA GLY A 339 -2.42 26.26 -26.47
C GLY A 339 -2.43 26.46 -28.00
N ALA A 340 -1.75 25.58 -28.74
CA ALA A 340 -1.74 25.59 -30.21
C ALA A 340 -2.93 24.88 -30.86
N PHE A 341 -3.79 24.22 -30.07
CA PHE A 341 -4.97 23.51 -30.57
C PHE A 341 -6.14 24.47 -30.77
N THR A 342 -7.02 24.14 -31.72
CA THR A 342 -8.34 24.78 -31.77
C THR A 342 -9.16 24.33 -30.56
N ASN A 343 -9.95 25.24 -29.97
CA ASN A 343 -10.72 24.98 -28.75
C ASN A 343 -11.64 23.74 -28.89
N ALA A 344 -12.19 23.48 -30.09
CA ALA A 344 -12.96 22.28 -30.37
C ALA A 344 -12.12 20.99 -30.37
N ALA A 345 -10.93 21.00 -30.98
CA ALA A 345 -10.04 19.83 -31.01
C ALA A 345 -9.53 19.48 -29.59
N TYR A 346 -9.21 20.48 -28.78
CA TYR A 346 -8.80 20.30 -27.39
C TYR A 346 -9.90 19.62 -26.56
N ASN A 347 -11.15 20.08 -26.70
CA ASN A 347 -12.27 19.50 -25.96
C ASN A 347 -12.57 18.05 -26.37
N SER A 348 -12.51 17.72 -27.66
CA SER A 348 -12.67 16.34 -28.13
C SER A 348 -11.56 15.43 -27.61
N TRP A 349 -10.30 15.87 -27.67
CA TRP A 349 -9.17 15.12 -27.11
C TRP A 349 -9.31 14.91 -25.61
N LYS A 350 -9.67 15.95 -24.86
CA LYS A 350 -9.90 15.88 -23.42
C LYS A 350 -10.98 14.88 -23.07
N GLN A 351 -12.11 14.88 -23.79
CA GLN A 351 -13.17 13.89 -23.61
C GLN A 351 -12.68 12.47 -23.90
N GLU A 352 -11.95 12.27 -24.99
CA GLU A 352 -11.40 10.95 -25.32
C GLU A 352 -10.45 10.44 -24.24
N GLU A 353 -9.59 11.31 -23.71
CA GLU A 353 -8.64 10.96 -22.66
C GLU A 353 -9.35 10.66 -21.33
N GLU A 354 -10.36 11.44 -20.96
CA GLU A 354 -11.21 11.14 -19.81
C GLU A 354 -11.92 9.78 -19.96
N MET A 355 -12.38 9.44 -21.17
CA MET A 355 -13.02 8.16 -21.45
C MET A 355 -12.01 7.00 -21.36
N LYS A 356 -10.78 7.19 -21.84
CA LYS A 356 -9.69 6.20 -21.69
C LYS A 356 -9.34 5.96 -20.22
N ILE A 357 -9.25 7.03 -19.42
CA ILE A 357 -8.99 6.94 -17.98
C ILE A 357 -10.12 6.17 -17.29
N LYS A 358 -11.39 6.52 -17.55
CA LYS A 358 -12.56 5.80 -17.00
C LYS A 358 -12.57 4.33 -17.40
N LEU A 359 -12.27 4.03 -18.66
CA LEU A 359 -12.21 2.65 -19.15
C LEU A 359 -11.10 1.85 -18.46
N ASN A 360 -9.93 2.45 -18.26
CA ASN A 360 -8.82 1.81 -17.55
C ASN A 360 -9.16 1.56 -16.08
N GLN A 361 -9.87 2.48 -15.42
CA GLN A 361 -10.37 2.27 -14.06
C GLN A 361 -11.33 1.08 -13.99
N LEU A 362 -12.27 0.96 -14.94
CA LEU A 362 -13.18 -0.18 -15.03
C LEU A 362 -12.44 -1.50 -15.26
N LYS A 363 -11.46 -1.51 -16.18
CA LYS A 363 -10.59 -2.68 -16.42
C LYS A 363 -9.81 -3.07 -15.17
N GLN A 364 -9.31 -2.11 -14.42
CA GLN A 364 -8.58 -2.36 -13.18
C GLN A 364 -9.49 -2.92 -12.07
N MET A 365 -10.70 -2.40 -11.95
CA MET A 365 -11.71 -2.94 -11.03
C MET A 365 -12.02 -4.39 -11.35
N GLU A 366 -12.20 -4.74 -12.62
CA GLU A 366 -12.48 -6.11 -13.05
C GLU A 366 -11.30 -7.04 -12.81
N ARG A 367 -10.06 -6.60 -13.09
CA ARG A 367 -8.84 -7.35 -12.74
C ARG A 367 -8.76 -7.63 -11.24
N ASN A 368 -9.04 -6.63 -10.41
CA ASN A 368 -9.03 -6.79 -8.96
C ASN A 368 -10.10 -7.81 -8.51
N ARG A 369 -11.31 -7.75 -9.08
CA ARG A 369 -12.39 -8.70 -8.81
C ARG A 369 -11.97 -10.14 -9.15
N LEU A 370 -11.40 -10.35 -10.33
CA LEU A 370 -10.93 -11.66 -10.78
C LEU A 370 -9.78 -12.19 -9.91
N ASN A 371 -8.83 -11.33 -9.54
CA ASN A 371 -7.72 -11.73 -8.66
C ASN A 371 -8.22 -12.21 -7.28
N VAL A 372 -9.24 -11.56 -6.72
CA VAL A 372 -9.86 -12.00 -5.46
C VAL A 372 -10.52 -13.37 -5.62
N MET A 373 -11.24 -13.60 -6.73
CA MET A 373 -11.86 -14.90 -7.03
C MET A 373 -10.80 -16.00 -7.17
N ILE A 374 -9.73 -15.76 -7.93
CA ILE A 374 -8.61 -16.69 -8.12
C ILE A 374 -7.93 -16.99 -6.78
N SER A 375 -7.72 -15.96 -5.93
CA SER A 375 -7.14 -16.15 -4.61
C SER A 375 -7.99 -17.04 -3.70
N HIS A 376 -9.32 -16.85 -3.73
CA HIS A 376 -10.26 -17.67 -2.98
C HIS A 376 -10.28 -19.13 -3.48
N GLU A 377 -10.28 -19.32 -4.80
CA GLU A 377 -10.18 -20.64 -5.43
C GLU A 377 -8.88 -21.34 -5.04
N ALA A 378 -7.73 -20.66 -5.19
CA ALA A 378 -6.43 -21.19 -4.80
C ALA A 378 -6.36 -21.55 -3.31
N SER A 379 -6.96 -20.73 -2.43
CA SER A 379 -7.06 -21.04 -0.99
C SER A 379 -7.89 -22.29 -0.72
N SER A 380 -9.00 -22.44 -1.43
CA SER A 380 -9.89 -23.61 -1.31
C SER A 380 -9.19 -24.88 -1.77
N THR A 381 -8.56 -24.85 -2.94
CA THR A 381 -7.78 -25.97 -3.48
C THR A 381 -6.64 -26.37 -2.55
N ALA A 382 -5.88 -25.41 -2.01
CA ALA A 382 -4.81 -25.68 -1.05
C ALA A 382 -5.32 -26.36 0.24
N LYS A 383 -6.51 -25.96 0.73
CA LYS A 383 -7.14 -26.63 1.88
C LYS A 383 -7.54 -28.07 1.57
N PHE A 384 -8.11 -28.32 0.38
CA PHE A 384 -8.46 -29.67 -0.06
C PHE A 384 -7.22 -30.56 -0.16
N ASP A 385 -6.15 -30.08 -0.79
CA ASP A 385 -4.89 -30.82 -0.92
C ASP A 385 -4.30 -31.18 0.44
N LEU A 386 -4.30 -30.23 1.38
CA LEU A 386 -3.81 -30.45 2.73
C LEU A 386 -4.68 -31.46 3.50
N CYS A 387 -6.00 -31.42 3.33
CA CYS A 387 -6.92 -32.40 3.90
C CYS A 387 -6.66 -33.81 3.33
N CYS A 388 -6.51 -33.93 2.01
CA CYS A 388 -6.18 -35.19 1.34
C CYS A 388 -4.84 -35.76 1.83
N LYS A 389 -3.79 -34.92 1.91
CA LYS A 389 -2.48 -35.33 2.44
C LYS A 389 -2.58 -35.84 3.88
N ARG A 390 -3.30 -35.13 4.76
CA ARG A 390 -3.54 -35.56 6.14
C ARG A 390 -4.29 -36.88 6.22
N LYS A 391 -5.32 -37.07 5.38
CA LYS A 391 -6.10 -38.31 5.31
C LYS A 391 -5.24 -39.50 4.88
N ILE A 392 -4.41 -39.33 3.86
CA ILE A 392 -3.46 -40.35 3.39
C ILE A 392 -2.47 -40.70 4.50
N ALA A 393 -1.87 -39.71 5.15
CA ALA A 393 -0.93 -39.92 6.25
C ALA A 393 -1.57 -40.65 7.44
N ALA A 394 -2.79 -40.26 7.83
CA ALA A 394 -3.53 -40.92 8.91
C ALA A 394 -3.88 -42.38 8.57
N ASN A 395 -4.28 -42.66 7.32
CA ASN A 395 -4.52 -44.02 6.87
C ASN A 395 -3.24 -44.87 6.88
N LYS A 396 -2.11 -44.31 6.44
CA LYS A 396 -0.81 -44.98 6.50
C LYS A 396 -0.45 -45.36 7.95
N LEU A 397 -0.55 -44.41 8.88
CA LEU A 397 -0.31 -44.66 10.30
C LEU A 397 -1.25 -45.72 10.88
N ARG A 398 -2.54 -45.70 10.50
CA ARG A 398 -3.52 -46.71 10.94
C ARG A 398 -3.15 -48.10 10.44
N ASN A 399 -2.69 -48.21 9.19
CA ASN A 399 -2.26 -49.47 8.60
C ASN A 399 -0.99 -50.00 9.27
N GLU A 400 0.00 -49.13 9.53
CA GLU A 400 1.22 -49.49 10.26
C GLU A 400 0.91 -50.00 11.68
N LYS A 401 0.01 -49.31 12.41
CA LYS A 401 -0.42 -49.76 13.75
C LYS A 401 -1.11 -51.13 13.70
N ARG A 402 -1.95 -51.37 12.68
CA ARG A 402 -2.60 -52.67 12.47
C ARG A 402 -1.59 -53.78 12.16
N ALA A 403 -0.59 -53.50 11.32
CA ALA A 403 0.47 -54.46 11.01
C ALA A 403 1.23 -54.88 12.27
N LYS A 404 1.66 -53.91 13.08
CA LYS A 404 2.35 -54.19 14.37
C LYS A 404 1.48 -54.99 15.34
N LEU A 405 0.17 -54.72 15.39
CA LEU A 405 -0.75 -55.48 16.22
C LEU A 405 -0.86 -56.95 15.74
N LEU A 406 -0.93 -57.18 14.43
CA LEU A 406 -0.97 -58.52 13.86
C LEU A 406 0.32 -59.29 14.13
N GLU A 407 1.48 -58.64 14.03
CA GLU A 407 2.78 -59.22 14.41
C GLU A 407 2.78 -59.66 15.87
N PHE A 408 2.35 -58.79 16.79
CA PHE A 408 2.24 -59.11 18.22
C PHE A 408 1.30 -60.29 18.50
N LEU A 409 0.14 -60.34 17.83
CA LEU A 409 -0.80 -61.45 17.97
C LEU A 409 -0.21 -62.78 17.46
N ASN A 410 0.55 -62.74 16.37
CA ASN A 410 1.24 -63.92 15.83
C ASN A 410 2.33 -64.42 16.77
N GLU A 411 3.12 -63.52 17.35
CA GLU A 411 4.12 -63.89 18.36
C GLU A 411 3.48 -64.54 19.58
N LYS A 412 2.36 -63.99 20.07
CA LYS A 412 1.59 -64.57 21.18
C LYS A 412 1.06 -65.96 20.85
N LYS A 413 0.52 -66.17 19.65
CA LYS A 413 0.10 -67.50 19.18
C LYS A 413 1.27 -68.48 19.16
N LEU A 414 2.42 -68.08 18.61
CA LEU A 414 3.61 -68.93 18.55
C LEU A 414 4.12 -69.30 19.96
N GLN A 415 4.11 -68.34 20.91
CA GLN A 415 4.43 -68.60 22.30
C GLN A 415 3.46 -69.61 22.93
N GLN A 416 2.16 -69.44 22.67
CA GLN A 416 1.14 -70.35 23.17
C GLN A 416 1.28 -71.77 22.59
N ASP A 417 1.61 -71.89 21.31
CA ASP A 417 1.89 -73.18 20.68
C ASP A 417 3.13 -73.85 21.26
N LYS A 418 4.18 -73.09 21.60
CA LYS A 418 5.35 -73.60 22.32
C LYS A 418 4.98 -74.13 23.71
N VAL A 419 4.21 -73.37 24.49
CA VAL A 419 3.72 -73.81 25.81
C VAL A 419 2.86 -75.07 25.68
N ASN A 420 1.97 -75.12 24.69
CA ASN A 420 1.13 -76.28 24.43
C ASN A 420 1.95 -77.54 24.07
N LYS A 421 3.05 -77.39 23.30
CA LYS A 421 3.96 -78.51 23.01
C LYS A 421 4.64 -79.04 24.28
N VAL A 422 5.20 -78.14 25.09
CA VAL A 422 5.83 -78.52 26.38
C VAL A 422 4.80 -79.20 27.30
N ALA A 423 3.58 -78.69 27.38
CA ALA A 423 2.52 -79.31 28.17
C ALA A 423 2.18 -80.74 27.70
N LYS A 424 2.17 -80.99 26.38
CA LYS A 424 1.98 -82.34 25.81
C LYS A 424 3.15 -83.27 26.16
N GLU A 425 4.38 -82.79 26.09
CA GLU A 425 5.59 -83.56 26.46
C GLU A 425 5.62 -83.91 27.95
N VAL A 426 5.21 -82.99 28.82
CA VAL A 426 5.08 -83.23 30.26
C VAL A 426 3.96 -84.25 30.54
N ALA A 427 2.82 -84.14 29.83
CA ALA A 427 1.72 -85.10 29.96
C ALA A 427 2.14 -86.52 29.56
N SER A 428 2.81 -86.69 28.41
CA SER A 428 3.31 -88.00 27.97
C SER A 428 4.41 -88.53 28.89
N SER A 429 5.27 -87.66 29.43
CA SER A 429 6.26 -88.04 30.44
C SER A 429 5.61 -88.53 31.74
N HIS A 430 4.53 -87.88 32.19
CA HIS A 430 3.75 -88.34 33.34
C HIS A 430 3.08 -89.69 33.10
N GLU A 431 2.54 -89.93 31.90
CA GLU A 431 1.99 -91.24 31.51
C GLU A 431 3.08 -92.32 31.52
N ASN A 432 4.23 -92.05 30.91
CA ASN A 432 5.38 -92.94 30.91
C ASN A 432 5.88 -93.24 32.34
N ALA A 433 5.95 -92.24 33.21
CA ALA A 433 6.32 -92.42 34.62
C ALA A 433 5.30 -93.29 35.38
N LYS A 434 3.98 -93.13 35.12
CA LYS A 434 2.94 -94.01 35.68
C LYS A 434 3.12 -95.45 35.20
N ILE A 435 3.40 -95.65 33.91
CA ILE A 435 3.66 -96.98 33.33
C ILE A 435 4.91 -97.61 33.96
N ALA A 436 6.01 -96.86 34.05
CA ALA A 436 7.25 -97.32 34.67
C ALA A 436 7.03 -97.70 36.16
N LYS A 437 6.28 -96.88 36.92
CA LYS A 437 5.91 -97.20 38.30
C LYS A 437 5.12 -98.50 38.42
N LYS A 438 4.15 -98.74 37.52
CA LYS A 438 3.40 -100.00 37.49
C LYS A 438 4.32 -101.20 37.21
N LYS A 439 5.19 -101.11 36.20
CA LYS A 439 6.17 -102.17 35.87
C LYS A 439 7.10 -102.47 37.05
N LEU A 440 7.64 -101.44 37.70
CA LEU A 440 8.49 -101.58 38.89
C LEU A 440 7.76 -102.27 40.05
N MET A 441 6.48 -101.95 40.27
CA MET A 441 5.65 -102.61 41.28
C MET A 441 5.42 -104.09 40.96
N GLU A 442 5.20 -104.44 39.69
CA GLU A 442 5.08 -105.83 39.24
C GLU A 442 6.38 -106.61 39.42
N GLU A 443 7.53 -106.03 39.05
CA GLU A 443 8.84 -106.62 39.27
C GLU A 443 9.14 -106.82 40.75
N LYS A 444 8.86 -105.82 41.60
CA LYS A 444 8.96 -105.95 43.07
C LYS A 444 8.05 -107.06 43.62
N LYS A 445 6.86 -107.22 43.07
CA LYS A 445 5.95 -108.32 43.46
C LYS A 445 6.51 -109.68 43.06
N LYS A 446 7.06 -109.80 41.84
CA LYS A 446 7.72 -111.03 41.36
C LYS A 446 8.96 -111.38 42.17
N SER A 447 9.83 -110.41 42.45
CA SER A 447 11.02 -110.64 43.28
C SER A 447 10.65 -110.97 44.73
N GLY A 448 9.63 -110.32 45.29
CA GLY A 448 9.09 -110.68 46.60
C GLY A 448 8.54 -112.11 46.65
N LEU A 449 7.79 -112.53 45.63
CA LEU A 449 7.33 -113.92 45.50
C LEU A 449 8.50 -114.91 45.35
N PHE A 450 9.54 -114.56 44.62
CA PHE A 450 10.74 -115.38 44.45
C PHE A 450 11.55 -115.51 45.76
N ILE A 451 11.68 -114.42 46.53
CA ILE A 451 12.29 -114.43 47.86
C ILE A 451 11.46 -115.31 48.81
N LEU A 452 10.13 -115.20 48.78
CA LEU A 452 9.24 -116.08 49.55
C LEU A 452 9.40 -117.54 49.14
N TYR A 453 9.50 -117.83 47.84
CA TYR A 453 9.74 -119.18 47.33
C TYR A 453 11.07 -119.75 47.83
N ILE A 454 12.17 -119.00 47.73
CA ILE A 454 13.48 -119.40 48.27
C ILE A 454 13.41 -119.59 49.78
N SER A 455 12.77 -118.68 50.52
CA SER A 455 12.62 -118.80 51.97
C SER A 455 11.82 -120.05 52.35
N ASN A 456 10.74 -120.37 51.62
CA ASN A 456 9.97 -121.58 51.85
C ASN A 456 10.78 -122.83 51.51
N TYR A 457 11.55 -122.80 50.42
CA TYR A 457 12.46 -123.89 50.05
C TYR A 457 13.54 -124.12 51.10
N PHE A 458 14.12 -123.05 51.63
CA PHE A 458 15.11 -123.10 52.72
C PHE A 458 14.49 -123.60 54.04
N MET A 459 13.25 -123.22 54.35
CA MET A 459 12.50 -123.73 55.51
C MET A 459 12.14 -125.22 55.37
N ILE A 460 11.81 -125.69 54.17
CA ILE A 460 11.60 -127.13 53.89
C ILE A 460 12.91 -127.88 54.04
N TYR A 461 14.01 -127.35 53.50
CA TYR A 461 15.35 -127.96 53.64
C TYR A 461 15.81 -128.02 55.12
N LEU A 462 15.52 -126.99 55.92
CA LEU A 462 15.79 -126.98 57.36
C LEU A 462 14.89 -127.95 58.13
N ARG A 463 13.68 -128.23 57.65
CA ARG A 463 12.78 -129.25 58.23
C ARG A 463 13.25 -130.67 57.89
N GLU A 464 13.70 -130.92 56.65
CA GLU A 464 14.29 -132.20 56.26
C GLU A 464 15.62 -132.50 56.98
N LEU A 465 16.39 -131.46 57.35
CA LEU A 465 17.58 -131.60 58.21
C LEU A 465 17.23 -131.82 59.69
N SER A 466 16.04 -131.40 60.15
CA SER A 466 15.55 -131.61 61.51
C SER A 466 14.91 -132.99 61.71
N ASP A 467 14.38 -133.61 60.64
CA ASP A 467 13.78 -134.95 60.67
C ASP A 467 14.83 -136.08 60.47
N ALA A 468 16.12 -135.72 60.32
CA ALA A 468 17.27 -136.62 60.18
C ALA A 468 18.13 -136.75 61.46
N GLN A 469 17.64 -136.27 62.60
CA GLN A 469 18.16 -136.52 63.97
C GLN A 469 17.12 -137.27 64.77
#